data_AF-A0A2V6AFL0-F1
#
_entry.id   AF-A0A2V6AFL0-F1
#
_cell.length_a   1.000
_cell.length_b   1.000
_cell.length_c   1.000
_cell.angle_alpha   90.00
_cell.angle_beta   90.00
_cell.angle_gamma   90.00
#
_symmetry.space_group_name_H-M   'P 1'
#
loop_
_entity.id
_entity.type
_entity.pdbx_description
1 polymer ?
#
loop_
_entity_poly.entity_id
_entity_poly.type
_entity_poly.pdbx_seq_one_letter_code
_entity_poly.pdbx_strand_id
1 'polypeptide(L)'
;MSERLRRVIREHQFERDLRALSLSPKEADEFVEAAEFVLARDPEIGLHIAPNSNVWVLPMAPVGDLELSLYYTFDQSTVWLISIAPS
;
A
#
# COMPACT_ATOMS: atom_id res chain seq x y z
N MET A 1 -1.73 -24.86 -6.12
CA MET A 1 -0.48 -24.49 -5.43
C MET A 1 -0.89 -23.75 -4.16
N SER A 2 -0.32 -24.07 -3.00
CA SER A 2 -0.66 -23.36 -1.77
C SER A 2 -0.18 -21.92 -1.90
N GLU A 3 -1.08 -20.98 -2.16
CA GLU A 3 -0.78 -19.54 -2.20
C GLU A 3 -0.32 -19.12 -0.81
N ARG A 4 0.99 -19.10 -0.57
CA ARG A 4 1.53 -18.46 0.61
C ARG A 4 1.30 -16.97 0.43
N LEU A 5 0.33 -16.42 1.17
CA LEU A 5 0.15 -14.98 1.27
C LEU A 5 1.47 -14.34 1.68
N ARG A 6 1.88 -13.30 0.96
CA ARG A 6 3.08 -12.54 1.32
C ARG A 6 2.84 -11.83 2.64
N ARG A 7 3.89 -11.74 3.46
CA ARG A 7 3.87 -10.90 4.66
C ARG A 7 3.82 -9.44 4.22
N VAL A 8 2.96 -8.64 4.83
CA VAL A 8 2.97 -7.19 4.62
C VAL A 8 3.65 -6.51 5.80
N ILE A 9 4.57 -5.60 5.51
CA ILE A 9 5.30 -4.79 6.48
C ILE A 9 4.96 -3.33 6.21
N ARG A 10 4.49 -2.63 7.24
CA ARG A 10 4.24 -1.19 7.21
C ARG A 10 5.53 -0.49 7.60
N GLU A 11 6.14 0.24 6.67
CA GLU A 11 7.34 1.00 6.97
C GLU A 11 7.03 2.19 7.87
N HIS A 12 8.06 2.67 8.58
CA HIS A 12 7.89 3.77 9.49
C HIS A 12 7.44 5.07 8.79
N GLN A 13 7.82 5.26 7.52
CA GLN A 13 7.35 6.39 6.72
C GLN A 13 5.85 6.28 6.41
N PHE A 14 5.39 5.12 5.95
CA PHE A 14 3.97 4.84 5.73
C PHE A 14 3.11 5.15 6.96
N GLU A 15 3.54 4.71 8.15
CA GLU A 15 2.84 4.98 9.41
C GLU A 15 2.76 6.48 9.74
N ARG A 16 3.80 7.26 9.37
CA ARG A 16 3.79 8.71 9.54
C ARG A 16 2.84 9.39 8.56
N ASP A 17 2.86 8.95 7.30
CA ASP A 17 1.99 9.49 6.26
C ASP A 17 0.53 9.24 6.60
N LEU A 18 0.17 8.01 6.99
CA LEU A 18 -1.19 7.63 7.39
C LEU A 18 -1.73 8.53 8.52
N ARG A 19 -0.90 8.82 9.53
CA ARG A 19 -1.28 9.71 10.64
C ARG A 19 -1.45 11.16 10.19
N ALA A 20 -0.78 11.61 9.14
CA ALA A 20 -0.87 12.97 8.63
C ALA A 20 -2.16 13.20 7.82
N LEU A 21 -2.74 12.16 7.21
CA LEU A 21 -3.93 12.26 6.36
C LEU A 21 -5.22 12.66 7.11
N SER A 22 -5.19 12.75 8.45
CA SER A 22 -6.33 13.19 9.27
C SER A 22 -7.63 12.39 9.04
N LEU A 23 -7.48 11.13 8.61
CA LEU A 23 -8.57 10.17 8.43
C LEU A 23 -9.20 9.78 9.78
N SER A 24 -10.46 9.40 9.77
CA SER A 24 -11.04 8.73 10.94
C SER A 24 -10.36 7.36 11.16
N PRO A 25 -10.36 6.83 12.40
CA PRO A 25 -9.75 5.52 12.67
C PRO A 25 -10.31 4.39 11.79
N LYS A 26 -11.62 4.42 11.52
CA LYS A 26 -12.28 3.44 10.66
C LYS A 26 -11.76 3.50 9.22
N GLU A 27 -11.69 4.70 8.65
CA GLU A 27 -11.19 4.91 7.29
C GLU A 27 -9.73 4.49 7.15
N ALA A 28 -8.90 4.80 8.16
CA ALA A 28 -7.51 4.37 8.19
C ALA A 28 -7.39 2.84 8.24
N ASP A 29 -8.17 2.16 9.08
CA ASP A 29 -8.18 0.70 9.17
C ASP A 29 -8.65 0.05 7.86
N GLU A 30 -9.74 0.53 7.26
CA GLU A 30 -10.28 0.01 6.00
C GLU A 30 -9.27 0.17 4.85
N PHE A 31 -8.59 1.32 4.76
CA PHE A 31 -7.53 1.55 3.77
C PHE A 31 -6.41 0.52 3.92
N VAL A 32 -5.91 0.34 5.14
CA VAL A 32 -4.78 -0.52 5.43
C VAL A 32 -5.13 -1.98 5.20
N GLU A 33 -6.29 -2.44 5.68
CA GLU A 33 -6.74 -3.82 5.46
C GLU A 33 -6.92 -4.13 3.97
N ALA A 34 -7.49 -3.20 3.19
CA ALA A 34 -7.64 -3.37 1.75
C ALA A 34 -6.28 -3.48 1.05
N ALA A 35 -5.34 -2.58 1.38
CA ALA A 35 -3.98 -2.61 0.85
C ALA A 35 -3.27 -3.93 1.16
N GLU A 36 -3.32 -4.37 2.41
CA GLU A 36 -2.70 -5.62 2.85
C GLU A 36 -3.33 -6.83 2.16
N PHE A 37 -4.66 -6.87 2.06
CA PHE A 37 -5.38 -7.97 1.45
C PHE A 37 -5.03 -8.15 -0.02
N VAL A 38 -4.99 -7.05 -0.79
CA VAL A 38 -4.71 -7.08 -2.23
C VAL A 38 -3.24 -7.43 -2.47
N LEU A 39 -2.32 -6.70 -1.86
CA LEU A 39 -0.89 -6.84 -2.15
C LEU A 39 -0.29 -8.15 -1.63
N ALA A 40 -0.85 -8.73 -0.56
CA ALA A 40 -0.42 -10.05 -0.10
C ALA A 40 -0.65 -11.16 -1.13
N ARG A 41 -1.64 -10.98 -2.03
CA ARG A 41 -2.01 -11.92 -3.10
C ARG A 41 -1.31 -11.58 -4.40
N ASP A 42 -1.46 -10.34 -4.82
CA ASP A 42 -0.95 -9.85 -6.09
C ASP A 42 -0.24 -8.50 -5.90
N PRO A 43 1.07 -8.50 -5.64
CA PRO A 43 1.84 -7.27 -5.53
C PRO A 43 2.17 -6.66 -6.91
N GLU A 44 1.90 -7.33 -8.03
CA GLU A 44 2.18 -6.80 -9.38
C GLU A 44 1.01 -5.99 -9.96
N ILE A 45 -0.10 -5.84 -9.21
CA ILE A 45 -1.30 -5.10 -9.64
C ILE A 45 -1.08 -3.59 -9.80
N GLY A 46 -0.04 -3.03 -9.16
CA GLY A 46 0.30 -1.62 -9.27
C GLY A 46 1.01 -1.25 -10.57
N LEU A 47 1.56 -0.04 -10.59
CA LEU A 47 2.32 0.52 -11.70
C LEU A 47 3.77 0.77 -11.27
N HIS A 48 4.74 0.47 -12.12
CA HIS A 48 6.12 0.91 -11.90
C HIS A 48 6.22 2.44 -12.00
N ILE A 49 6.81 3.09 -10.99
CA ILE A 49 7.00 4.56 -11.03
C ILE A 49 8.02 4.99 -12.11
N ALA A 50 8.95 4.10 -12.47
CA ALA A 50 9.95 4.32 -13.51
C ALA A 50 10.53 2.98 -14.00
N PRO A 51 11.07 2.90 -15.24
CA PRO A 51 11.60 1.67 -15.83
C PRO A 51 12.72 0.94 -15.06
N ASN A 52 13.36 1.61 -14.10
CA ASN A 52 14.46 1.05 -13.27
C ASN A 52 14.21 1.22 -11.76
N SER A 53 12.97 1.50 -11.35
CA SER A 53 12.62 1.63 -9.94
C SER A 53 12.06 0.32 -9.40
N ASN A 54 12.51 -0.08 -8.21
CA ASN A 54 11.91 -1.18 -7.44
C ASN A 54 10.64 -0.75 -6.70
N VAL A 55 10.26 0.53 -6.81
CA VAL A 55 9.06 1.08 -6.18
C VAL A 55 7.91 1.06 -7.16
N TRP A 56 6.78 0.57 -6.67
CA TRP A 56 5.50 0.50 -7.34
C TRP A 56 4.54 1.49 -6.71
N VAL A 57 3.56 1.92 -7.48
CA VAL A 57 2.44 2.74 -7.03
C VAL A 57 1.13 2.05 -7.33
N LEU A 58 0.25 1.97 -6.34
CA LEU A 58 -1.12 1.50 -6.49
C LEU A 58 -2.06 2.66 -6.17
N PRO A 59 -2.75 3.23 -7.18
CA PRO A 59 -3.87 4.12 -6.93
C PRO A 59 -4.95 3.36 -6.16
N MET A 60 -5.30 3.84 -4.99
CA MET A 60 -6.30 3.22 -4.12
C MET A 60 -7.67 3.84 -4.38
N ALA A 61 -8.73 3.10 -4.05
CA ALA A 61 -10.07 3.69 -4.04
C ALA A 61 -10.12 4.88 -3.07
N PRO A 62 -10.96 5.90 -3.34
CA PRO A 62 -11.10 7.04 -2.45
C PRO A 62 -11.46 6.60 -1.03
N VAL A 63 -10.82 7.23 -0.05
CA VAL A 63 -11.09 7.01 1.38
C VAL A 63 -11.54 8.33 1.98
N GLY A 64 -12.83 8.40 2.34
CA GLY A 64 -13.49 9.68 2.60
C GLY A 64 -13.47 10.55 1.33
N ASP A 65 -12.94 11.76 1.45
CA ASP A 65 -12.78 12.71 0.33
C ASP A 65 -11.36 12.69 -0.29
N LEU A 66 -10.51 11.75 0.11
CA LEU A 66 -9.11 11.69 -0.35
C LEU A 66 -8.90 10.61 -1.41
N GLU A 67 -8.30 11.00 -2.54
CA GLU A 67 -7.71 10.08 -3.51
C GLU A 67 -6.27 9.80 -3.09
N LEU A 68 -5.94 8.53 -2.81
CA LEU A 68 -4.65 8.15 -2.23
C LEU A 68 -3.89 7.20 -3.15
N SER A 69 -2.59 7.45 -3.28
CA SER A 69 -1.64 6.57 -3.94
C SER A 69 -0.77 5.87 -2.90
N LEU A 70 -0.73 4.55 -2.95
CA LEU A 70 0.10 3.70 -2.10
C LEU A 70 1.41 3.37 -2.81
N TYR A 71 2.54 3.71 -2.19
CA TYR A 71 3.87 3.36 -2.67
C TYR A 71 4.41 2.14 -1.94
N TYR A 72 4.89 1.15 -2.67
CA TYR A 72 5.33 -0.11 -2.09
C TYR A 72 6.43 -0.78 -2.90
N THR A 73 7.08 -1.78 -2.31
CA THR A 73 8.00 -2.70 -2.98
C THR A 73 7.78 -4.11 -2.44
N PHE A 74 8.30 -5.13 -3.11
CA PHE A 74 8.06 -6.51 -2.72
C PHE A 74 9.12 -7.48 -3.22
N ASP A 75 9.17 -8.66 -2.59
CA ASP A 75 9.92 -9.82 -3.04
C ASP A 75 9.03 -11.07 -3.11
N GLN A 76 9.64 -12.25 -3.17
CA GLN A 76 8.91 -13.53 -3.23
C GLN A 76 8.03 -13.82 -2.00
N SER A 77 8.28 -13.16 -0.89
CA SER A 77 7.72 -13.49 0.43
C SER A 77 7.09 -12.31 1.17
N THR A 78 7.49 -11.08 0.84
CA THR A 78 7.19 -9.89 1.62
C THR A 78 6.82 -8.73 0.71
N VAL A 79 5.88 -7.90 1.18
CA VAL A 79 5.53 -6.58 0.64
C VAL A 79 5.86 -5.55 1.70
N TRP A 80 6.52 -4.47 1.33
CA TRP A 80 6.77 -3.32 2.19
C TRP A 80 5.96 -2.14 1.70
N LEU A 81 5.04 -1.65 2.53
CA LEU A 81 4.30 -0.42 2.30
C LEU A 81 5.22 0.74 2.70
N ILE A 82 5.68 1.52 1.73
CA ILE A 82 6.74 2.52 1.91
C ILE A 82 6.12 3.85 2.33
N SER A 83 5.11 4.33 1.60
CA SER A 83 4.54 5.67 1.77
C SER A 83 3.13 5.75 1.21
N ILE A 84 2.36 6.75 1.64
CA ILE A 84 1.06 7.11 1.08
C ILE A 84 1.09 8.60 0.76
N ALA A 85 0.53 9.00 -0.38
CA ALA A 85 0.34 10.40 -0.71
C ALA A 85 -1.02 10.64 -1.39
N PRO A 86 -1.59 11.85 -1.28
CA PRO A 86 -2.68 12.28 -2.15
C PRO A 86 -2.28 12.17 -3.63
N SER A 87 -3.21 11.71 -4.47
CA SER A 87 -3.03 11.57 -5.92
C SER A 87 -3.34 12.87 -6.67
#